data_AF-A0A9E4IXJ4-F1
#
_entry.id   AF-A0A9E4IXJ4-F1
#
_cell.length_a   1.000
_cell.length_b   1.000
_cell.length_c   1.000
_cell.angle_alpha   90.00
_cell.angle_beta   90.00
_cell.angle_gamma   90.00
#
_symmetry.space_group_name_H-M   'P 1'
#
loop_
_entity.id
_entity.type
_entity.pdbx_description
1 polymer ?
#
loop_
_entity_poly.entity_id
_entity_poly.type
_entity_poly.pdbx_seq_one_letter_code
_entity_poly.pdbx_strand_id
1 'polypeptide(L)'
;MPMRAGRFALCAVTLLLSGCASPRVVLPQGAGTPLPAYTEMFDAAVDACRRVRTLELVLAIDGETGDTRLRGRVRGALARPASLRLEGIAPFGAPAFVLVAGKEPAVLLLPRQRRVVTDATGKDLLELLAGLPLGPADLRAVLTGCLVPDPAPVGARTYGNGWIGVQLEGGETLFLNRVDGAPLIVAGRRSGLIVSYGDHARAMPRRIDLRTTAPGGAITEVTATLSQVSINVEIDDRAFARRVPGDFEPTSIKTLRPESGPLAVSDEAARGVAAEAVPSAGP
;
A
#
# COMPACT_ATOMS: atom_id res chain seq x y z
N MET A 1 -51.45 4.91 56.01
CA MET A 1 -51.18 4.95 54.55
C MET A 1 -49.69 4.75 54.33
N PRO A 2 -49.19 3.56 53.94
CA PRO A 2 -47.78 3.37 53.63
C PRO A 2 -47.50 3.66 52.14
N MET A 3 -46.55 4.56 51.88
CA MET A 3 -46.00 4.88 50.56
C MET A 3 -45.13 3.71 50.04
N ARG A 4 -45.36 3.29 48.80
CA ARG A 4 -44.57 2.27 48.09
C ARG A 4 -43.30 2.89 47.49
N ALA A 5 -42.15 2.35 47.85
CA ALA A 5 -40.85 2.66 47.23
C ALA A 5 -40.74 2.02 45.83
N GLY A 6 -40.60 2.86 44.81
CA GLY A 6 -40.39 2.45 43.42
C GLY A 6 -38.93 2.08 43.17
N ARG A 7 -38.69 0.84 42.75
CA ARG A 7 -37.39 0.33 42.27
C ARG A 7 -37.13 0.87 40.86
N PHE A 8 -36.19 1.81 40.71
CA PHE A 8 -35.63 2.19 39.42
C PHE A 8 -34.62 1.11 38.98
N ALA A 9 -35.01 0.29 38.01
CA ALA A 9 -34.11 -0.62 37.33
C ALA A 9 -33.30 0.17 36.29
N LEU A 10 -32.00 0.31 36.55
CA LEU A 10 -31.04 0.93 35.64
C LEU A 10 -30.67 -0.09 34.55
N CYS A 11 -31.27 0.03 33.37
CA CYS A 11 -30.87 -0.74 32.19
C CYS A 11 -29.54 -0.20 31.64
N ALA A 12 -28.44 -0.91 31.93
CA ALA A 12 -27.16 -0.70 31.27
C ALA A 12 -27.22 -1.21 29.82
N VAL A 13 -27.28 -0.29 28.86
CA VAL A 13 -27.17 -0.58 27.42
C VAL A 13 -25.70 -0.66 27.07
N THR A 14 -25.17 -1.87 26.92
CA THR A 14 -23.85 -2.14 26.38
C THR A 14 -23.88 -1.99 24.85
N LEU A 15 -23.40 -0.84 24.37
CA LEU A 15 -23.12 -0.59 22.95
C LEU A 15 -21.94 -1.48 22.50
N LEU A 16 -22.27 -2.62 21.88
CA LEU A 16 -21.31 -3.41 21.11
C LEU A 16 -20.94 -2.65 19.84
N LEU A 17 -19.85 -1.89 19.89
CA LEU A 17 -19.20 -1.33 18.72
C LEU A 17 -18.61 -2.49 17.89
N SER A 18 -19.38 -2.96 16.91
CA SER A 18 -18.88 -3.85 15.86
C SER A 18 -17.85 -3.08 15.04
N GLY A 19 -16.56 -3.34 15.29
CA GLY A 19 -15.49 -2.87 14.42
C GLY A 19 -15.69 -3.47 13.02
N CYS A 20 -16.10 -2.65 12.06
CA CYS A 20 -16.16 -3.01 10.66
C CYS A 20 -14.73 -3.20 10.10
N ALA A 21 -14.13 -4.35 10.38
CA ALA A 21 -13.01 -4.82 9.58
C ALA A 21 -13.57 -5.11 8.18
N SER A 22 -13.09 -4.38 7.16
CA SER A 22 -13.51 -4.61 5.78
C SER A 22 -13.23 -6.07 5.40
N PRO A 23 -14.17 -6.78 4.76
CA PRO A 23 -13.99 -8.18 4.42
C PRO A 23 -12.80 -8.32 3.46
N ARG A 24 -11.87 -9.21 3.84
CA ARG A 24 -10.68 -9.52 3.05
C ARG A 24 -11.10 -10.18 1.73
N VAL A 25 -10.53 -9.73 0.62
CA VAL A 25 -10.78 -10.36 -0.69
C VAL A 25 -10.23 -11.80 -0.67
N VAL A 26 -11.12 -12.77 -0.88
CA VAL A 26 -10.76 -14.17 -1.08
C VAL A 26 -10.65 -14.41 -2.57
N LEU A 27 -9.43 -14.65 -3.05
CA LEU A 27 -9.20 -14.93 -4.46
C LEU A 27 -9.81 -16.27 -4.87
N PRO A 28 -10.37 -16.38 -6.09
CA PRO A 28 -10.81 -17.66 -6.64
C PRO A 28 -9.70 -18.71 -6.60
N GLN A 29 -10.10 -19.95 -6.28
CA GLN A 29 -9.24 -21.12 -6.22
C GLN A 29 -9.73 -22.19 -7.20
N GLY A 30 -8.84 -23.12 -7.55
CA GLY A 30 -9.14 -24.25 -8.43
C GLY A 30 -8.90 -23.98 -9.91
N ALA A 31 -9.26 -24.95 -10.74
CA ALA A 31 -8.94 -24.92 -12.16
C ALA A 31 -9.72 -23.84 -12.92
N GLY A 32 -11.01 -23.60 -12.63
CA GLY A 32 -11.86 -22.70 -13.43
C GLY A 32 -12.07 -23.19 -14.89
N THR A 33 -12.96 -22.52 -15.62
CA THR A 33 -13.30 -22.87 -17.02
C THR A 33 -12.55 -21.96 -17.98
N PRO A 34 -11.87 -22.49 -19.03
CA PRO A 34 -11.23 -21.65 -20.04
C PRO A 34 -12.20 -20.65 -20.67
N LEU A 35 -11.75 -19.40 -20.85
CA LEU A 35 -12.49 -18.33 -21.51
C LEU A 35 -11.72 -17.92 -22.78
N PRO A 36 -12.08 -18.40 -23.98
CA PRO A 36 -11.31 -18.11 -25.20
C PRO A 36 -11.37 -16.65 -25.67
N ALA A 37 -12.53 -16.00 -25.57
CA ALA A 37 -12.77 -14.63 -26.06
C ALA A 37 -12.62 -13.59 -24.95
N TYR A 38 -11.40 -13.43 -24.41
CA TYR A 38 -11.14 -12.57 -23.26
C TYR A 38 -10.40 -11.25 -23.58
N THR A 39 -9.75 -11.16 -24.75
CA THR A 39 -8.79 -10.09 -25.06
C THR A 39 -9.41 -8.69 -25.00
N GLU A 40 -10.58 -8.48 -25.62
CA GLU A 40 -11.26 -7.18 -25.62
C GLU A 40 -11.63 -6.73 -24.19
N MET A 41 -12.15 -7.66 -23.38
CA MET A 41 -12.48 -7.40 -21.98
C MET A 41 -11.25 -7.06 -21.15
N PHE A 42 -10.16 -7.79 -21.37
CA PHE A 42 -8.89 -7.54 -20.70
C PHE A 42 -8.33 -6.17 -21.08
N ASP A 43 -8.30 -5.85 -22.38
CA ASP A 43 -7.80 -4.57 -22.88
C ASP A 43 -8.58 -3.40 -22.29
N ALA A 44 -9.92 -3.51 -22.22
CA ALA A 44 -10.77 -2.52 -21.56
C ALA A 44 -10.44 -2.37 -20.05
N ALA A 45 -10.17 -3.47 -19.35
CA ALA A 45 -9.89 -3.45 -17.91
C ALA A 45 -8.53 -2.82 -17.57
N VAL A 46 -7.51 -2.99 -18.41
CA VAL A 46 -6.16 -2.44 -18.18
C VAL A 46 -5.94 -1.07 -18.82
N ASP A 47 -6.89 -0.58 -19.62
CA ASP A 47 -6.77 0.65 -20.40
C ASP A 47 -6.46 1.88 -19.53
N ALA A 48 -7.19 2.02 -18.41
CA ALA A 48 -7.03 3.14 -17.48
C ALA A 48 -5.61 3.19 -16.89
N CYS A 49 -5.09 2.05 -16.43
CA CYS A 49 -3.79 1.98 -15.78
C CYS A 49 -2.62 2.03 -16.78
N ARG A 50 -2.78 1.45 -17.99
CA ARG A 50 -1.79 1.53 -19.07
C ARG A 50 -1.51 2.97 -19.49
N ARG A 51 -2.53 3.82 -19.53
CA ARG A 51 -2.39 5.24 -19.92
C ARG A 51 -1.67 6.12 -18.90
N VAL A 52 -1.37 5.63 -17.70
CA VAL A 52 -0.65 6.40 -16.68
C VAL A 52 0.85 6.40 -17.00
N ARG A 53 1.39 7.58 -17.32
CA ARG A 53 2.82 7.85 -17.57
C ARG A 53 3.50 8.43 -16.34
N THR A 54 2.84 9.39 -15.69
CA THR A 54 3.26 10.01 -14.43
C THR A 54 2.13 9.92 -13.41
N LEU A 55 2.50 9.87 -12.15
CA LEU A 55 1.57 9.73 -11.02
C LEU A 55 2.13 10.50 -9.82
N GLU A 56 1.40 11.50 -9.35
CA GLU A 56 1.61 12.14 -8.06
C GLU A 56 0.45 11.80 -7.12
N LEU A 57 0.75 11.51 -5.86
CA LEU A 57 -0.27 11.17 -4.86
C LEU A 57 0.23 11.33 -3.43
N VAL A 58 -0.71 11.19 -2.49
CA VAL A 58 -0.44 10.89 -1.09
C VAL A 58 -1.05 9.54 -0.72
N LEU A 59 -0.22 8.68 -0.15
CA LEU A 59 -0.57 7.39 0.44
C LEU A 59 -0.78 7.57 1.94
N ALA A 60 -1.92 7.13 2.47
CA ALA A 60 -2.04 6.77 3.88
C ALA A 60 -1.81 5.27 4.02
N ILE A 61 -0.88 4.89 4.89
CA ILE A 61 -0.46 3.51 5.11
C ILE A 61 -0.89 3.10 6.51
N ASP A 62 -1.59 1.97 6.61
CA ASP A 62 -1.87 1.28 7.87
C ASP A 62 -1.67 -0.23 7.64
N GLY A 63 -0.99 -0.90 8.56
CA GLY A 63 -0.73 -2.32 8.41
C GLY A 63 0.23 -2.86 9.46
N GLU A 64 0.80 -4.02 9.17
CA GLU A 64 1.76 -4.72 10.02
C GLU A 64 2.69 -5.61 9.20
N THR A 65 3.85 -5.91 9.77
CA THR A 65 4.84 -6.85 9.25
C THR A 65 5.38 -7.67 10.41
N GLY A 66 5.03 -8.96 10.46
CA GLY A 66 5.21 -9.74 11.68
C GLY A 66 4.55 -9.04 12.86
N ASP A 67 5.32 -8.80 13.93
CA ASP A 67 4.84 -8.09 15.13
C ASP A 67 5.00 -6.56 15.06
N THR A 68 5.48 -6.02 13.94
CA THR A 68 5.74 -4.59 13.79
C THR A 68 4.57 -3.90 13.11
N ARG A 69 3.91 -2.96 13.81
CA ARG A 69 2.85 -2.14 13.22
C ARG A 69 3.44 -1.07 12.30
N LEU A 70 2.86 -0.91 11.11
CA LEU A 70 3.19 0.10 10.13
C LEU A 70 2.09 1.16 10.08
N ARG A 71 2.45 2.43 10.26
CA ARG A 71 1.50 3.55 10.10
C ARG A 71 2.20 4.82 9.66
N GLY A 72 1.66 5.48 8.64
CA GLY A 72 2.21 6.75 8.21
C GLY A 72 1.54 7.32 6.97
N ARG A 73 2.06 8.45 6.51
CA ARG A 73 1.68 9.06 5.23
C ARG A 73 2.91 9.23 4.37
N VAL A 74 2.77 8.95 3.07
CA VAL A 74 3.87 9.05 2.10
C VAL A 74 3.41 9.89 0.92
N ARG A 75 4.15 10.94 0.58
CA ARG A 75 3.97 11.64 -0.69
C ARG A 75 4.77 10.91 -1.76
N GLY A 76 4.13 10.59 -2.88
CA GLY A 76 4.74 9.86 -3.98
C GLY A 76 4.72 10.64 -5.28
N ALA A 77 5.81 10.58 -6.02
CA ALA A 77 5.91 10.93 -7.43
C ALA A 77 6.53 9.75 -8.18
N LEU A 78 5.88 9.29 -9.24
CA LEU A 78 6.30 8.15 -10.04
C LEU A 78 6.20 8.50 -11.52
N ALA A 79 7.17 8.09 -12.31
CA ALA A 79 7.17 8.29 -13.76
C ALA A 79 7.69 7.05 -14.51
N ARG A 80 7.14 6.81 -15.70
CA ARG A 80 7.71 5.84 -16.64
C ARG A 80 9.13 6.27 -17.04
N PRO A 81 10.05 5.33 -17.27
CA PRO A 81 9.84 3.88 -17.16
C PRO A 81 9.89 3.36 -15.71
N ALA A 82 10.69 3.95 -14.83
CA ALA A 82 10.94 3.43 -13.48
C ALA A 82 11.41 4.50 -12.48
N SER A 83 11.03 5.77 -12.65
CA SER A 83 11.41 6.84 -11.72
C SER A 83 10.46 6.87 -10.53
N LEU A 84 11.03 7.03 -9.33
CA LEU A 84 10.30 7.03 -8.06
C LEU A 84 10.92 8.06 -7.12
N ARG A 85 10.06 8.85 -6.49
CA ARG A 85 10.37 9.61 -5.28
C ARG A 85 9.27 9.36 -4.26
N LEU A 86 9.64 8.91 -3.07
CA LEU A 86 8.74 8.79 -1.91
C LEU A 86 9.29 9.62 -0.75
N GLU A 87 8.41 10.37 -0.10
CA GLU A 87 8.74 11.13 1.11
C GLU A 87 7.80 10.73 2.24
N GLY A 88 8.37 10.25 3.34
CA GLY A 88 7.63 9.98 4.57
C GLY A 88 7.22 11.29 5.25
N ILE A 89 5.93 11.60 5.23
CA ILE A 89 5.39 12.84 5.80
C ILE A 89 5.43 12.74 7.32
N ALA A 90 6.15 13.64 7.96
CA ALA A 90 6.16 13.82 9.39
C ALA A 90 5.17 14.91 9.83
N PRO A 91 4.58 14.81 11.03
CA PRO A 91 3.72 15.87 11.57
C PRO A 91 4.48 17.18 11.80
N PHE A 92 5.79 17.11 12.05
CA PHE A 92 6.67 18.25 12.24
C PHE A 92 8.11 17.94 11.80
N GLY A 93 8.85 18.98 11.44
CA GLY A 93 10.27 18.92 11.10
C GLY A 93 10.57 18.24 9.77
N ALA A 94 11.76 17.66 9.66
CA ALA A 94 12.20 16.99 8.45
C ALA A 94 11.38 15.70 8.18
N PRO A 95 11.24 15.31 6.90
CA PRO A 95 10.61 14.05 6.52
C PRO A 95 11.19 12.85 7.27
N ALA A 96 10.36 11.84 7.53
CA ALA A 96 10.81 10.61 8.16
C ALA A 96 11.85 9.87 7.30
N PHE A 97 11.66 9.91 5.98
CA PHE A 97 12.62 9.44 4.99
C PHE A 97 12.38 10.13 3.64
N VAL A 98 13.39 10.08 2.77
CA VAL A 98 13.26 10.40 1.34
C VAL A 98 13.90 9.28 0.54
N LEU A 99 13.10 8.55 -0.23
CA LEU A 99 13.57 7.51 -1.16
C LEU A 99 13.49 8.05 -2.58
N VAL A 100 14.60 7.99 -3.31
CA VAL A 100 14.67 8.26 -4.75
C VAL A 100 15.23 7.03 -5.45
N ALA A 101 14.52 6.50 -6.44
CA ALA A 101 14.92 5.31 -7.18
C ALA A 101 14.63 5.44 -8.68
N GLY A 102 15.41 4.71 -9.49
CA GLY A 102 15.37 4.71 -10.95
C GLY A 102 15.83 3.38 -11.53
N LYS A 103 16.49 3.41 -12.70
CA LYS A 103 17.18 2.24 -13.29
C LYS A 103 18.49 1.87 -12.58
N GLU A 104 19.02 2.81 -11.81
CA GLU A 104 20.31 2.75 -11.15
C GLU A 104 20.14 2.59 -9.62
N PRO A 105 21.23 2.45 -8.84
CA PRO A 105 21.15 2.38 -7.38
C PRO A 105 20.31 3.51 -6.80
N ALA A 106 19.50 3.15 -5.82
CA ALA A 106 18.58 4.05 -5.16
C ALA A 106 19.27 4.78 -4.00
N VAL A 107 18.68 5.91 -3.59
CA VAL A 107 19.13 6.69 -2.44
C VAL A 107 18.00 6.73 -1.44
N LEU A 108 18.27 6.27 -0.21
CA LEU A 108 17.41 6.49 0.94
C LEU A 108 18.10 7.47 1.89
N LEU A 109 17.52 8.65 2.04
CA LEU A 109 17.88 9.61 3.08
C LEU A 109 17.03 9.36 4.31
N LEU A 110 17.67 9.39 5.47
CA LEU A 110 17.08 9.37 6.80
C LEU A 110 17.40 10.71 7.50
N PRO A 111 16.65 11.79 7.20
CA PRO A 111 17.05 13.15 7.57
C PRO A 111 17.21 13.37 9.08
N ARG A 112 16.39 12.71 9.89
CA ARG A 112 16.41 12.84 11.35
C ARG A 112 17.65 12.22 11.99
N GLN A 113 18.16 11.15 11.37
CA GLN A 113 19.39 10.47 11.79
C GLN A 113 20.63 11.02 11.06
N ARG A 114 20.42 11.89 10.07
CA ARG A 114 21.47 12.37 9.15
C ARG A 114 22.24 11.21 8.53
N ARG A 115 21.52 10.13 8.14
CA ARG A 115 22.10 8.93 7.51
C ARG A 115 21.62 8.77 6.09
N VAL A 116 22.47 8.19 5.24
CA VAL A 116 22.14 7.89 3.83
C VAL A 116 22.51 6.45 3.46
N VAL A 117 21.62 5.79 2.72
CA VAL A 117 21.87 4.49 2.08
C VAL A 117 21.97 4.70 0.58
N THR A 118 23.05 4.19 -0.02
CA THR A 118 23.28 4.22 -1.48
C THR A 118 23.68 2.86 -2.06
N ASP A 119 23.75 1.81 -1.23
CA ASP A 119 24.24 0.47 -1.57
C ASP A 119 23.11 -0.53 -1.87
N ALA A 120 21.92 -0.03 -2.25
CA ALA A 120 20.71 -0.83 -2.43
C ALA A 120 19.89 -0.42 -3.66
N THR A 121 19.10 -1.35 -4.19
CA THR A 121 18.14 -1.06 -5.26
C THR A 121 16.86 -0.46 -4.70
N GLY A 122 16.03 0.16 -5.55
CA GLY A 122 14.70 0.63 -5.15
C GLY A 122 13.81 -0.48 -4.61
N LYS A 123 13.96 -1.71 -5.13
CA LYS A 123 13.25 -2.89 -4.65
C LYS A 123 13.67 -3.25 -3.23
N ASP A 124 14.98 -3.31 -2.97
CA ASP A 124 15.50 -3.67 -1.64
C ASP A 124 15.06 -2.65 -0.58
N LEU A 125 15.04 -1.36 -0.94
CA LEU A 125 14.62 -0.30 -0.03
C LEU A 125 13.10 -0.28 0.20
N LEU A 126 12.28 -0.60 -0.81
CA LEU A 126 10.83 -0.74 -0.60
C LEU A 126 10.49 -1.98 0.24
N GLU A 127 11.24 -3.06 0.07
CA GLU A 127 11.14 -4.24 0.92
C GLU A 127 11.54 -3.90 2.37
N LEU A 128 12.61 -3.14 2.57
CA LEU A 128 13.03 -2.65 3.88
C LEU A 128 11.96 -1.74 4.54
N LEU A 129 11.40 -0.80 3.79
CA LEU A 129 10.50 0.23 4.35
C LEU A 129 9.10 -0.27 4.64
N ALA A 130 8.57 -1.18 3.81
CA ALA A 130 7.17 -1.58 3.85
C ALA A 130 6.93 -3.09 3.72
N GLY A 131 7.98 -3.92 3.69
CA GLY A 131 7.88 -5.35 3.46
C GLY A 131 7.47 -5.71 2.02
N LEU A 132 7.51 -4.76 1.08
CA LEU A 132 7.00 -4.95 -0.28
C LEU A 132 8.16 -5.18 -1.28
N PRO A 133 8.27 -6.37 -1.89
CA PRO A 133 9.34 -6.67 -2.85
C PRO A 133 9.03 -6.11 -4.26
N LEU A 134 8.70 -4.82 -4.34
CA LEU A 134 8.30 -4.14 -5.57
C LEU A 134 9.40 -3.17 -6.03
N GLY A 135 9.78 -3.22 -7.30
CA GLY A 135 10.60 -2.17 -7.90
C GLY A 135 9.80 -0.88 -8.19
N PRO A 136 10.46 0.22 -8.60
CA PRO A 136 9.78 1.47 -8.94
C PRO A 136 8.66 1.34 -10.00
N ALA A 137 8.93 0.62 -11.09
CA ALA A 137 7.95 0.40 -12.15
C ALA A 137 6.77 -0.47 -11.67
N ASP A 138 7.07 -1.48 -10.86
CA ASP A 138 6.10 -2.37 -10.25
C ASP A 138 5.19 -1.65 -9.27
N LEU A 139 5.76 -0.80 -8.40
CA LEU A 139 4.98 0.00 -7.47
C LEU A 139 4.01 0.90 -8.22
N ARG A 140 4.45 1.57 -9.29
CA ARG A 140 3.55 2.36 -10.15
C ARG A 140 2.44 1.49 -10.74
N ALA A 141 2.76 0.30 -11.24
CA ALA A 141 1.77 -0.61 -11.81
C ALA A 141 0.73 -1.07 -10.77
N VAL A 142 1.17 -1.42 -9.56
CA VAL A 142 0.29 -1.79 -8.45
C VAL A 142 -0.58 -0.60 -8.03
N LEU A 143 0.01 0.59 -7.81
CA LEU A 143 -0.73 1.79 -7.42
C LEU A 143 -1.78 2.24 -8.46
N THR A 144 -1.61 1.82 -9.71
CA THR A 144 -2.53 2.15 -10.80
C THR A 144 -3.52 1.03 -11.13
N GLY A 145 -3.41 -0.15 -10.50
CA GLY A 145 -4.28 -1.30 -10.75
C GLY A 145 -3.77 -2.29 -11.81
N CYS A 146 -2.69 -1.97 -12.54
CA CYS A 146 -2.15 -2.82 -13.61
C CYS A 146 -1.43 -4.09 -13.11
N LEU A 147 -1.10 -4.19 -11.81
CA LEU A 147 -0.29 -5.24 -11.16
C LEU A 147 1.17 -5.33 -11.65
N VAL A 148 1.41 -5.28 -12.96
CA VAL A 148 2.73 -5.29 -13.62
C VAL A 148 2.86 -4.13 -14.63
N PRO A 149 4.08 -3.65 -14.94
CA PRO A 149 4.28 -2.43 -15.75
C PRO A 149 3.72 -2.49 -17.17
N ASP A 150 3.74 -3.67 -17.79
CA ASP A 150 3.23 -3.93 -19.14
C ASP A 150 2.50 -5.29 -19.16
N PRO A 151 1.20 -5.31 -18.81
CA PRO A 151 0.47 -6.56 -18.65
C PRO A 151 0.15 -7.16 -20.02
N ALA A 152 0.73 -8.31 -20.35
CA ALA A 152 0.49 -9.07 -21.58
C ALA A 152 -0.23 -10.40 -21.24
N PRO A 153 -1.46 -10.64 -21.71
CA PRO A 153 -2.24 -11.77 -21.29
C PRO A 153 -1.97 -13.00 -22.18
N VAL A 154 -1.94 -14.19 -21.58
CA VAL A 154 -1.70 -15.46 -22.29
C VAL A 154 -2.87 -16.44 -22.18
N GLY A 155 -3.84 -16.15 -21.32
CA GLY A 155 -5.06 -16.94 -21.19
C GLY A 155 -5.99 -16.39 -20.13
N ALA A 156 -7.25 -16.78 -20.17
CA ALA A 156 -8.23 -16.40 -19.16
C ALA A 156 -9.11 -17.58 -18.75
N ARG A 157 -9.61 -17.51 -17.52
CA ARG A 157 -10.51 -18.52 -16.94
C ARG A 157 -11.61 -17.84 -16.16
N THR A 158 -12.83 -18.34 -16.29
CA THR A 158 -13.96 -17.93 -15.46
C THR A 158 -14.06 -18.80 -14.22
N TYR A 159 -14.46 -18.17 -13.11
CA TYR A 159 -14.74 -18.79 -11.83
C TYR A 159 -16.16 -18.45 -11.38
N GLY A 160 -16.61 -19.04 -10.26
CA GLY A 160 -17.88 -18.69 -9.64
C GLY A 160 -17.96 -17.19 -9.32
N ASN A 161 -19.19 -16.67 -9.19
CA ASN A 161 -19.49 -15.27 -8.84
C ASN A 161 -18.94 -14.22 -9.82
N GLY A 162 -18.81 -14.57 -11.11
CA GLY A 162 -18.43 -13.63 -12.17
C GLY A 162 -16.94 -13.28 -12.22
N TRP A 163 -16.11 -13.93 -11.41
CA TRP A 163 -14.67 -13.71 -11.40
C TRP A 163 -14.01 -14.25 -12.67
N ILE A 164 -13.06 -13.47 -13.19
CA ILE A 164 -12.26 -13.87 -14.35
C ILE A 164 -10.80 -13.72 -13.96
N GLY A 165 -10.05 -14.82 -13.96
CA GLY A 165 -8.60 -14.80 -13.80
C GLY A 165 -7.93 -14.75 -15.17
N VAL A 166 -7.13 -13.72 -15.41
CA VAL A 166 -6.32 -13.55 -16.61
C VAL A 166 -4.87 -13.82 -16.26
N GLN A 167 -4.29 -14.85 -16.88
CA GLN A 167 -2.90 -15.22 -16.75
C GLN A 167 -2.04 -14.31 -17.63
N LEU A 168 -0.95 -13.79 -17.08
CA LEU A 168 0.01 -12.94 -17.78
C LEU A 168 1.28 -13.72 -18.16
N GLU A 169 2.02 -13.22 -19.16
CA GLU A 169 3.29 -13.80 -19.64
C GLU A 169 4.33 -14.02 -18.52
N GLY A 170 4.37 -13.15 -17.51
CA GLY A 170 5.29 -13.23 -16.38
C GLY A 170 4.90 -14.24 -15.28
N GLY A 171 3.77 -14.95 -15.46
CA GLY A 171 3.25 -15.90 -14.46
C GLY A 171 2.29 -15.27 -13.45
N GLU A 172 2.09 -13.96 -13.46
CA GLU A 172 1.10 -13.28 -12.62
C GLU A 172 -0.33 -13.56 -13.08
N THR A 173 -1.28 -13.44 -12.16
CA THR A 173 -2.71 -13.50 -12.47
C THR A 173 -3.37 -12.20 -12.07
N LEU A 174 -4.03 -11.54 -13.03
CA LEU A 174 -4.97 -10.46 -12.78
C LEU A 174 -6.37 -11.04 -12.59
N PHE A 175 -7.12 -10.52 -11.63
CA PHE A 175 -8.48 -10.91 -11.40
C PHE A 175 -9.42 -9.76 -11.72
N LEU A 176 -10.32 -10.02 -12.66
CA LEU A 176 -11.35 -9.10 -13.09
C LEU A 176 -12.69 -9.50 -12.48
N ASN A 177 -13.52 -8.49 -12.23
CA ASN A 177 -14.95 -8.66 -12.00
C ASN A 177 -15.70 -7.56 -12.75
N ARG A 178 -17.02 -7.71 -12.88
CA ARG A 178 -17.87 -6.66 -13.44
C ARG A 178 -18.38 -5.76 -12.32
N VAL A 179 -18.10 -4.48 -12.42
CA VAL A 179 -18.65 -3.44 -11.55
C VAL A 179 -19.43 -2.48 -12.45
N ASP A 180 -20.72 -2.30 -12.16
CA ASP A 180 -21.64 -1.52 -13.00
C ASP A 180 -21.62 -1.94 -14.49
N GLY A 181 -21.44 -3.24 -14.74
CA GLY A 181 -21.39 -3.82 -16.09
C GLY A 181 -20.05 -3.69 -16.81
N ALA A 182 -19.11 -2.89 -16.31
CA ALA A 182 -17.77 -2.73 -16.88
C ALA A 182 -16.77 -3.72 -16.27
N PRO A 183 -15.85 -4.30 -17.07
CA PRO A 183 -14.77 -5.12 -16.53
C PRO A 183 -13.79 -4.23 -15.75
N LEU A 184 -13.50 -4.61 -14.51
CA LEU A 184 -12.62 -3.90 -13.62
C LEU A 184 -11.64 -4.85 -12.96
N ILE A 185 -10.39 -4.43 -12.83
CA ILE A 185 -9.39 -5.17 -12.06
C ILE A 185 -9.72 -5.02 -10.58
N VAL A 186 -9.98 -6.14 -9.90
CA VAL A 186 -10.36 -6.14 -8.47
C VAL A 186 -9.29 -6.79 -7.59
N ALA A 187 -8.41 -7.61 -8.17
CA ALA A 187 -7.30 -8.19 -7.45
C ALA A 187 -6.17 -8.67 -8.38
N GLY A 188 -5.05 -9.06 -7.80
CA GLY A 188 -3.92 -9.65 -8.50
C GLY A 188 -3.07 -10.56 -7.62
N ARG A 189 -2.32 -11.45 -8.25
CA ARG A 189 -1.32 -12.31 -7.60
C ARG A 189 -0.01 -12.25 -8.35
N ARG A 190 1.08 -11.97 -7.65
CA ARG A 190 2.45 -11.93 -8.20
C ARG A 190 3.48 -12.32 -7.16
N SER A 191 4.40 -13.25 -7.46
CA SER A 191 5.59 -13.53 -6.63
C SER A 191 5.35 -13.59 -5.10
N GLY A 192 4.27 -14.24 -4.63
CA GLY A 192 3.91 -14.33 -3.21
C GLY A 192 3.15 -13.13 -2.63
N LEU A 193 3.01 -12.04 -3.39
CA LEU A 193 2.14 -10.89 -3.12
C LEU A 193 0.73 -11.14 -3.68
N ILE A 194 -0.26 -10.91 -2.82
CA ILE A 194 -1.67 -10.77 -3.17
C ILE A 194 -2.03 -9.28 -3.04
N VAL A 195 -2.73 -8.76 -4.04
CA VAL A 195 -3.22 -7.38 -4.07
C VAL A 195 -4.72 -7.39 -4.27
N SER A 196 -5.47 -6.60 -3.50
CA SER A 196 -6.87 -6.26 -3.79
C SER A 196 -7.04 -4.77 -4.04
N TYR A 197 -7.97 -4.43 -4.91
CA TYR A 197 -8.27 -3.07 -5.33
C TYR A 197 -9.70 -2.70 -4.98
N GLY A 198 -9.86 -1.54 -4.35
CA GLY A 198 -11.15 -1.03 -3.89
C GLY A 198 -11.30 0.47 -4.10
N ASP A 199 -12.51 0.95 -3.81
CA ASP A 199 -12.88 2.37 -3.82
C ASP A 199 -12.54 3.05 -5.16
N HIS A 200 -12.84 2.40 -6.28
CA HIS A 200 -12.44 2.88 -7.58
C HIS A 200 -13.06 4.23 -7.94
N ALA A 201 -12.24 5.15 -8.44
CA ALA A 201 -12.67 6.41 -9.02
C ALA A 201 -12.17 6.49 -10.45
N ARG A 202 -13.08 6.53 -11.43
CA ARG A 202 -12.75 6.54 -12.88
C ARG A 202 -11.84 5.35 -13.27
N ALA A 203 -12.23 4.14 -12.86
CA ALA A 203 -11.50 2.89 -13.07
C ALA A 203 -10.10 2.80 -12.41
N MET A 204 -9.73 3.77 -11.56
CA MET A 204 -8.48 3.76 -10.81
C MET A 204 -8.74 3.45 -9.33
N PRO A 205 -7.99 2.54 -8.69
CA PRO A 205 -8.19 2.23 -7.28
C PRO A 205 -7.87 3.42 -6.37
N ARG A 206 -8.63 3.56 -5.28
CA ARG A 206 -8.30 4.48 -4.17
C ARG A 206 -7.91 3.75 -2.90
N ARG A 207 -8.21 2.46 -2.81
CA ARG A 207 -7.76 1.59 -1.73
C ARG A 207 -7.07 0.38 -2.33
N ILE A 208 -5.93 0.03 -1.75
CA ILE A 208 -5.13 -1.10 -2.16
C ILE A 208 -4.76 -1.87 -0.90
N ASP A 209 -5.21 -3.13 -0.78
CA ASP A 209 -4.77 -4.00 0.29
C ASP A 209 -3.74 -4.98 -0.27
N LEU A 210 -2.62 -5.08 0.43
CA LEU A 210 -1.43 -5.84 0.04
C LEU A 210 -1.18 -6.89 1.10
N ARG A 211 -0.95 -8.13 0.68
CA ARG A 211 -0.52 -9.20 1.56
C ARG A 211 0.64 -9.95 0.93
N THR A 212 1.75 -10.05 1.64
CA THR A 212 2.91 -10.87 1.23
C THR A 212 3.37 -11.76 2.37
N THR A 213 4.00 -12.87 2.00
CA THR A 213 4.65 -13.77 2.94
C THR A 213 6.13 -13.81 2.60
N ALA A 214 6.97 -13.34 3.52
CA ALA A 214 8.42 -13.39 3.36
C ALA A 214 8.92 -14.85 3.38
N PRO A 215 10.13 -15.14 2.84
CA PRO A 215 10.72 -16.48 2.88
C PRO A 215 10.83 -17.08 4.29
N GLY A 216 10.96 -16.24 5.33
CA GLY A 216 10.97 -16.64 6.74
C GLY A 216 9.59 -16.84 7.37
N GLY A 217 8.51 -16.80 6.58
CA GLY A 217 7.13 -16.99 7.05
C GLY A 217 6.45 -15.75 7.62
N ALA A 218 7.19 -14.66 7.84
CA ALA A 218 6.61 -13.39 8.29
C ALA A 218 5.59 -12.88 7.27
N ILE A 219 4.37 -12.63 7.75
CA ILE A 219 3.29 -12.07 6.93
C ILE A 219 3.36 -10.55 7.05
N THR A 220 3.23 -9.88 5.92
CA THR A 220 3.04 -8.43 5.84
C THR A 220 1.66 -8.17 5.28
N GLU A 221 0.89 -7.34 5.96
CA GLU A 221 -0.42 -6.86 5.52
C GLU A 221 -0.44 -5.35 5.58
N VAL A 222 -0.69 -4.71 4.44
CA VAL A 222 -0.66 -3.26 4.32
C VAL A 222 -1.89 -2.80 3.55
N THR A 223 -2.63 -1.87 4.13
CA THR A 223 -3.64 -1.08 3.42
C THR A 223 -3.03 0.26 3.03
N ALA A 224 -3.09 0.57 1.75
CA ALA A 224 -2.71 1.86 1.18
C ALA A 224 -3.95 2.59 0.64
N THR A 225 -4.26 3.75 1.22
CA THR A 225 -5.34 4.62 0.75
C THR A 225 -4.74 5.81 0.00
N LEU A 226 -5.17 5.99 -1.25
CA LEU A 226 -4.64 6.98 -2.18
C LEU A 226 -5.52 8.24 -2.16
N SER A 227 -4.85 9.39 -2.02
CA SER A 227 -5.47 10.70 -2.03
C SER A 227 -4.64 11.68 -2.86
N GLN A 228 -5.23 12.83 -3.22
CA GLN A 228 -4.57 13.87 -4.02
C GLN A 228 -3.93 13.34 -5.31
N VAL A 229 -4.60 12.39 -5.95
CA VAL A 229 -4.05 11.66 -7.10
C VAL A 229 -4.12 12.53 -8.35
N SER A 230 -2.96 12.84 -8.91
CA SER A 230 -2.79 13.51 -10.20
C SER A 230 -2.05 12.57 -11.15
N ILE A 231 -2.59 12.38 -12.35
CA ILE A 231 -2.02 11.48 -13.37
C ILE A 231 -1.65 12.27 -14.61
N ASN A 232 -0.60 11.83 -15.30
CA ASN A 232 -0.16 12.42 -16.58
C ASN A 232 0.13 13.92 -16.51
N VAL A 233 0.48 14.41 -15.32
CA VAL A 233 1.02 15.76 -15.10
C VAL A 233 2.52 15.78 -15.41
N GLU A 234 3.03 16.93 -15.83
CA GLU A 234 4.46 17.14 -15.97
C GLU A 234 5.11 17.19 -14.59
N ILE A 235 6.19 16.43 -14.41
CA ILE A 235 6.99 16.40 -13.17
C ILE A 235 8.40 16.78 -13.57
N ASP A 236 8.95 17.85 -12.98
CA ASP A 236 10.34 18.27 -13.23
C ASP A 236 11.29 17.13 -12.87
N ASP A 237 12.20 16.78 -13.78
CA ASP A 237 13.17 15.69 -13.62
C ASP A 237 14.04 15.85 -12.36
N ARG A 238 14.22 17.09 -11.87
CA ARG A 238 14.90 17.38 -10.60
C ARG A 238 14.23 16.75 -9.39
N ALA A 239 12.94 16.41 -9.46
CA ALA A 239 12.26 15.65 -8.41
C ALA A 239 12.88 14.25 -8.25
N PHE A 240 13.33 13.65 -9.35
CA PHE A 240 13.98 12.34 -9.37
C PHE A 240 15.50 12.40 -9.26
N ALA A 241 16.08 13.60 -9.08
CA ALA A 241 17.51 13.75 -8.89
C ALA A 241 17.96 13.18 -7.55
N ARG A 242 18.95 12.29 -7.60
CA ARG A 242 19.62 11.71 -6.44
C ARG A 242 20.62 12.71 -5.87
N ARG A 243 20.15 13.53 -4.94
CA ARG A 243 20.99 14.49 -4.22
C ARG A 243 21.24 13.97 -2.83
N VAL A 244 22.51 13.73 -2.50
CA VAL A 244 22.96 13.40 -1.15
C VAL A 244 23.61 14.65 -0.56
N PRO A 245 23.01 15.25 0.48
CA PRO A 245 23.65 16.35 1.19
C PRO A 245 24.98 15.89 1.80
N GLY A 246 26.03 16.72 1.72
CA GLY A 246 27.39 16.36 2.15
C GLY A 246 27.55 16.17 3.66
N ASP A 247 26.50 16.45 4.42
CA ASP A 247 26.46 16.42 5.87
C ASP A 247 25.74 15.17 6.43
N PHE A 248 25.41 14.21 5.54
CA PHE A 248 24.83 12.90 5.86
C PHE A 248 25.91 11.82 5.96
N GLU A 249 25.85 11.04 7.04
CA GLU A 249 26.75 9.91 7.28
C GLU A 249 26.29 8.67 6.47
N PRO A 250 27.18 8.05 5.69
CA PRO A 250 26.86 6.81 4.99
C PRO A 250 26.48 5.67 5.95
N THR A 251 25.46 4.89 5.58
CA THR A 251 25.09 3.63 6.23
C THR A 251 24.71 2.58 5.20
N SER A 252 24.62 1.31 5.60
CA SER A 252 24.29 0.20 4.71
C SER A 252 22.86 -0.29 4.92
N ILE A 253 22.25 -0.84 3.88
CA ILE A 253 20.96 -1.53 4.01
C ILE A 253 21.01 -2.68 5.03
N LYS A 254 22.15 -3.36 5.16
CA LYS A 254 22.34 -4.46 6.13
C LYS A 254 22.26 -3.97 7.57
N THR A 255 22.75 -2.76 7.83
CA THR A 255 22.69 -2.12 9.15
C THR A 255 21.28 -1.70 9.51
N LEU A 256 20.48 -1.24 8.53
CA LEU A 256 19.10 -0.79 8.79
C LEU A 256 18.09 -1.92 8.92
N ARG A 257 18.30 -3.07 8.26
CA ARG A 257 17.36 -4.20 8.32
C ARG A 257 16.98 -4.68 9.73
N PRO A 258 17.89 -4.72 10.73
CA PRO A 258 17.52 -5.03 12.11
C PRO A 258 16.85 -3.87 12.86
N GLU A 259 16.90 -2.63 12.35
CA GLU A 259 16.21 -1.50 12.95
C GLU A 259 14.72 -1.52 12.52
N SER A 260 13.81 -1.15 13.42
CA SER A 260 12.42 -0.90 13.04
C SER A 260 12.40 0.22 11.99
N GLY A 261 11.88 -0.05 10.79
CA GLY A 261 11.87 0.90 9.67
C GLY A 261 11.13 2.21 10.02
N PRO A 262 11.33 3.30 9.27
CA PRO A 262 10.76 4.62 9.60
C PRO A 262 9.23 4.71 9.52
N LEU A 263 8.56 3.68 9.00
CA LEU A 263 7.10 3.52 9.03
C LEU A 263 6.61 2.67 10.22
N ALA A 264 7.53 2.04 10.94
CA ALA A 264 7.21 1.27 12.13
C ALA A 264 6.79 2.21 13.26
N VAL A 265 5.71 1.85 13.94
CA VAL A 265 5.33 2.49 15.19
C VAL A 265 6.07 1.77 16.32
N SER A 266 6.96 2.47 17.02
CA SER A 266 7.53 1.96 18.27
C SER A 266 6.48 2.02 19.38
N ASP A 267 6.45 0.98 20.22
CA ASP A 267 5.45 0.76 21.29
C ASP A 267 5.41 1.92 22.32
N GLU A 268 6.46 2.73 22.40
CA GLU A 268 6.53 3.94 23.23
C GLU A 268 5.63 5.09 22.74
N ALA A 269 5.42 5.26 21.42
CA ALA A 269 4.57 6.32 20.90
C ALA A 269 3.07 6.08 21.16
N ALA A 270 2.68 4.81 21.32
CA ALA A 270 1.30 4.42 21.65
C ALA A 270 0.96 4.65 23.14
N ARG A 271 1.94 4.56 24.04
CA ARG A 271 1.74 4.78 25.49
C ARG A 271 1.69 6.26 25.87
N GLY A 272 2.31 7.14 25.08
CA GLY A 272 2.32 8.59 25.35
C GLY A 272 0.97 9.29 25.18
N VAL A 273 0.08 8.78 24.33
CA VAL A 273 -1.24 9.40 24.06
C VAL A 273 -2.28 9.03 25.13
N ALA A 274 -2.09 7.91 25.84
CA ALA A 274 -3.05 7.46 26.87
C ALA A 274 -2.85 8.13 28.24
N ALA A 275 -1.74 8.86 28.47
CA ALA A 275 -1.39 9.39 29.79
C ALA A 275 -1.87 10.84 30.05
N GLU A 276 -2.39 11.55 29.04
CA GLU A 276 -2.76 12.98 29.17
C GLU A 276 -4.27 13.22 29.33
N ALA A 277 -4.97 12.31 30.02
CA ALA A 277 -6.34 12.52 30.47
C ALA A 277 -6.43 12.34 31.98
N VAL A 278 -5.81 13.25 32.73
CA VAL A 278 -6.07 13.44 34.17
C VAL A 278 -6.87 14.75 34.31
N PRO A 279 -8.16 14.71 34.68
CA PRO A 279 -8.86 15.92 35.09
C PRO A 279 -8.40 16.31 36.50
N SER A 280 -7.92 17.54 36.64
CA SER A 280 -7.61 18.16 37.93
C SER A 280 -8.86 18.29 38.78
N ALA A 281 -8.67 18.07 40.08
CA ALA A 281 -9.69 18.15 41.12
C ALA A 281 -10.20 19.57 41.41
N GLY A 282 -11.46 19.61 41.86
CA GLY A 282 -11.88 20.30 43.09
C GLY A 282 -12.72 21.57 42.94
N PRO A 283 -13.28 22.11 44.04
CA PRO A 283 -13.66 21.50 45.32
C PRO A 283 -15.16 21.20 45.45
#